data_AF-A0A4Q9FL52-F1
#
_entry.id   AF-A0A4Q9FL52-F1
#
_cell.length_a   1.000
_cell.length_b   1.000
_cell.length_c   1.000
_cell.angle_alpha   90.00
_cell.angle_beta   90.00
_cell.angle_gamma   90.00
#
_symmetry.space_group_name_H-M   'P 1'
#
loop_
_entity.id
_entity.type
_entity.pdbx_description
1 polymer ?
#
loop_
_entity_poly.entity_id
_entity_poly.type
_entity_poly.pdbx_seq_one_letter_code
_entity_poly.pdbx_strand_id
1 'polypeptide(L)'
;MITNEELLRRLNKIAEKDDLVINNNQYTLSQIRLAEKILQDLELDIELSKRKPKLSRRRAFIVILEELYYDVKEYPKNLTLDEIHKRASVRFEYLNRDSRSLETPSEIHPKNPCLYYEDNGNGKARYRTAIELLANNTSRYFEKPEAEISIKAILEEIMLC
;
A
#
# COMPACT_ATOMS: atom_id res chain seq x y z
N MET A 1 -22.51 -5.99 -15.71
CA MET A 1 -21.40 -6.82 -15.22
C MET A 1 -21.98 -7.90 -14.32
N ILE A 2 -21.44 -9.12 -14.34
CA ILE A 2 -21.82 -10.17 -13.38
C ILE A 2 -21.07 -9.89 -12.08
N THR A 3 -21.75 -9.96 -10.92
CA THR A 3 -21.15 -9.78 -9.59
C THR A 3 -20.53 -11.09 -9.06
N ASN A 4 -19.62 -11.02 -8.09
CA ASN A 4 -19.06 -12.22 -7.44
C ASN A 4 -20.14 -13.08 -6.79
N GLU A 5 -21.14 -12.47 -6.14
CA GLU A 5 -22.32 -13.17 -5.62
C GLU A 5 -23.06 -13.97 -6.69
N GLU A 6 -23.26 -13.39 -7.89
CA GLU A 6 -23.94 -14.07 -8.99
C GLU A 6 -23.10 -15.21 -9.57
N LEU A 7 -21.76 -15.10 -9.56
CA LEU A 7 -20.84 -16.18 -9.93
C LEU A 7 -20.86 -17.32 -8.90
N LEU A 8 -20.81 -17.00 -7.60
CA LEU A 8 -20.89 -17.98 -6.52
C LEU A 8 -22.22 -18.73 -6.57
N ARG A 9 -23.33 -18.02 -6.78
CA ARG A 9 -24.66 -18.64 -6.95
C ARG A 9 -24.70 -19.59 -8.14
N ARG A 10 -24.03 -19.24 -9.24
CA ARG A 10 -23.92 -20.11 -10.42
C ARG A 10 -23.08 -21.35 -10.13
N LEU A 11 -21.94 -21.22 -9.46
CA LEU A 11 -21.09 -22.36 -9.10
C LEU A 11 -21.82 -23.33 -8.16
N ASN A 12 -22.47 -22.82 -7.11
CA ASN A 12 -23.26 -23.64 -6.18
C ASN A 12 -24.34 -24.45 -6.92
N LYS A 13 -25.07 -23.82 -7.85
CA LYS A 13 -26.08 -24.50 -8.68
C LYS A 13 -25.50 -25.57 -9.61
N ILE A 14 -24.23 -25.47 -9.99
CA ILE A 14 -23.57 -26.46 -10.84
C ILE A 14 -23.01 -27.58 -9.97
N ALA A 15 -22.49 -27.29 -8.78
CA ALA A 15 -22.04 -28.28 -7.80
C ALA A 15 -23.16 -29.24 -7.33
N GLU A 16 -24.43 -28.82 -7.42
CA GLU A 16 -25.62 -29.63 -7.13
C GLU A 16 -26.05 -30.56 -8.28
N LYS A 17 -25.47 -30.40 -9.47
CA LYS A 17 -25.82 -31.20 -10.66
C LYS A 17 -24.89 -32.39 -10.84
N ASP A 18 -25.41 -33.44 -11.48
CA ASP A 18 -24.62 -34.60 -11.90
C ASP A 18 -23.70 -34.25 -13.11
N ASP A 19 -24.11 -33.30 -13.94
CA ASP A 19 -23.36 -32.81 -15.10
C ASP A 19 -22.65 -31.48 -14.80
N LEU A 20 -21.43 -31.58 -14.28
CA LEU A 20 -20.56 -30.46 -13.91
C LEU A 20 -19.96 -29.74 -15.14
N VAL A 21 -20.81 -29.14 -15.97
CA VAL A 21 -20.41 -28.53 -17.25
C VAL A 21 -20.51 -27.00 -17.19
N ILE A 22 -19.43 -26.32 -17.60
CA ILE A 22 -19.39 -24.86 -17.78
C ILE A 22 -18.83 -24.56 -19.17
N ASN A 23 -19.58 -23.83 -20.00
CA ASN A 23 -19.19 -23.50 -21.39
C ASN A 23 -18.69 -24.74 -22.18
N ASN A 24 -19.43 -25.85 -22.13
CA ASN A 24 -19.12 -27.14 -22.75
C ASN A 24 -17.83 -27.83 -22.24
N ASN A 25 -17.18 -27.32 -21.20
CA ASN A 25 -16.07 -27.99 -20.54
C ASN A 25 -16.59 -28.76 -19.32
N GLN A 26 -16.13 -29.99 -19.17
CA GLN A 26 -16.44 -30.82 -18.00
C GLN A 26 -15.46 -30.52 -16.87
N TYR A 27 -15.98 -30.31 -15.67
CA TYR A 27 -15.19 -30.07 -14.47
C TYR A 27 -15.44 -31.16 -13.44
N THR A 28 -14.49 -31.34 -12.53
CA THR A 28 -14.70 -32.14 -11.32
C THR A 28 -15.32 -31.28 -10.22
N LEU A 29 -15.95 -31.93 -9.25
CA LEU A 29 -16.47 -31.23 -8.06
C LEU A 29 -15.34 -30.50 -7.30
N SER A 30 -14.13 -31.06 -7.28
CA SER A 30 -12.96 -30.40 -6.66
C SER A 30 -12.55 -29.11 -7.37
N GLN A 31 -12.65 -29.06 -8.71
CA GLN A 31 -12.36 -27.85 -9.49
C GLN A 31 -13.42 -26.77 -9.26
N ILE A 32 -14.69 -27.15 -9.16
CA ILE A 32 -15.78 -26.21 -8.84
C ILE A 32 -15.60 -25.63 -7.44
N ARG A 33 -15.32 -26.46 -6.43
CA ARG A 33 -15.04 -26.00 -5.06
C ARG A 33 -13.80 -25.10 -4.99
N LEU A 34 -12.77 -25.35 -5.79
CA LEU A 34 -11.60 -24.48 -5.88
C LEU A 34 -11.99 -23.11 -6.45
N ALA A 35 -12.80 -23.08 -7.52
CA ALA A 35 -13.29 -21.83 -8.09
C ALA A 35 -14.16 -21.03 -7.11
N GLU A 36 -15.03 -21.70 -6.35
CA GLU A 36 -15.82 -21.07 -5.27
C GLU A 36 -14.91 -20.42 -4.23
N LYS A 37 -13.88 -21.15 -3.77
CA LYS A 37 -12.92 -20.63 -2.79
C LYS A 37 -12.16 -19.41 -3.32
N ILE A 38 -11.70 -19.44 -4.57
CA ILE A 38 -11.01 -18.30 -5.20
C ILE A 38 -11.94 -17.07 -5.24
N LEU A 39 -13.21 -17.25 -5.62
CA LEU A 39 -14.17 -16.14 -5.66
C LEU A 39 -14.43 -15.54 -4.28
N GLN A 40 -14.53 -16.39 -3.24
CA GLN A 40 -14.68 -15.93 -1.85
C GLN A 40 -13.44 -15.18 -1.36
N ASP A 41 -12.24 -15.71 -1.64
CA ASP A 41 -10.97 -15.06 -1.28
C ASP A 41 -10.85 -13.68 -1.97
N LEU A 42 -11.21 -13.59 -3.26
CA LEU A 42 -11.24 -12.33 -4.00
C LEU A 42 -12.28 -11.34 -3.47
N GLU A 43 -13.46 -11.82 -3.05
CA GLU A 43 -14.48 -10.96 -2.45
C GLU A 43 -14.03 -10.40 -1.09
N LEU A 44 -13.35 -11.22 -0.28
CA LEU A 44 -12.71 -10.79 0.95
C LEU A 44 -11.62 -9.75 0.65
N ASP A 45 -10.77 -9.98 -0.34
CA ASP A 45 -9.74 -9.01 -0.76
C ASP A 45 -10.36 -7.69 -1.23
N ILE A 46 -11.47 -7.74 -1.98
CA ILE A 46 -12.23 -6.55 -2.38
C ILE A 46 -12.79 -5.83 -1.15
N GLU A 47 -13.40 -6.54 -0.20
CA GLU A 47 -13.88 -5.90 1.04
C GLU A 47 -12.75 -5.29 1.87
N LEU A 48 -11.62 -5.97 1.96
CA LEU A 48 -10.43 -5.46 2.63
C LEU A 48 -9.86 -4.25 1.89
N SER A 49 -9.91 -4.22 0.57
CA SER A 49 -9.50 -3.07 -0.25
C SER A 49 -10.39 -1.84 -0.05
N LYS A 50 -11.66 -2.02 0.33
CA LYS A 50 -12.55 -0.91 0.69
C LYS A 50 -12.14 -0.23 2.01
N ARG A 51 -11.34 -0.91 2.85
CA ARG A 51 -10.84 -0.33 4.10
C ARG A 51 -9.55 0.42 3.83
N LYS A 52 -9.47 1.66 4.32
CA LYS A 52 -8.23 2.45 4.25
C LYS A 52 -7.08 1.67 4.89
N PRO A 53 -5.92 1.51 4.21
CA PRO A 53 -4.79 0.82 4.81
C PRO A 53 -4.34 1.52 6.09
N LYS A 54 -4.01 0.74 7.12
CA LYS A 54 -3.53 1.26 8.40
C LYS A 54 -2.03 1.53 8.35
N LEU A 55 -1.63 2.78 8.56
CA LEU A 55 -0.23 3.20 8.61
C LEU A 55 0.05 4.02 9.88
N SER A 56 1.33 4.16 10.23
CA SER A 56 1.71 5.26 11.13
C SER A 56 1.63 6.58 10.36
N ARG A 57 1.35 7.69 11.04
CA ARG A 57 1.30 9.03 10.42
C ARG A 57 2.53 9.31 9.56
N ARG A 58 3.73 9.00 10.08
CA ARG A 58 4.99 9.16 9.33
C ARG A 58 4.99 8.38 8.02
N ARG A 59 4.61 7.10 8.03
CA ARG A 59 4.58 6.26 6.82
C ARG A 59 3.53 6.73 5.82
N ALA A 60 2.33 7.10 6.29
CA ALA A 60 1.31 7.68 5.43
C ALA A 60 1.82 8.96 4.75
N PHE A 61 2.54 9.81 5.48
CA PHE A 61 3.08 11.06 4.94
C PHE A 61 4.25 10.81 3.98
N ILE A 62 5.14 9.85 4.28
CA ILE A 62 6.21 9.43 3.35
C ILE A 62 5.60 9.03 2.00
N VAL A 63 4.54 8.20 2.00
CA VAL A 63 3.88 7.78 0.75
C VAL A 63 3.38 8.98 -0.06
N ILE A 64 2.64 9.90 0.57
CA ILE A 64 2.14 11.10 -0.13
C ILE A 64 3.29 11.98 -0.63
N LEU A 65 4.31 12.22 0.21
CA LEU A 65 5.46 13.05 -0.17
C LEU A 65 6.22 12.45 -1.34
N GLU A 66 6.43 11.14 -1.32
CA GLU A 66 7.16 10.44 -2.37
C GLU A 66 6.38 10.47 -3.70
N GLU A 67 5.08 10.18 -3.69
CA GLU A 67 4.28 10.26 -4.92
C GLU A 67 4.18 11.65 -5.55
N LEU A 68 4.28 12.70 -4.73
CA LEU A 68 4.22 14.08 -5.21
C LEU A 68 5.58 14.62 -5.66
N TYR A 69 6.67 14.09 -5.12
CA TYR A 69 7.96 14.74 -5.18
C TYR A 69 9.13 13.76 -5.40
N TYR A 70 8.91 12.54 -5.86
CA TYR A 70 10.00 11.55 -6.06
C TYR A 70 11.13 12.09 -6.95
N ASP A 71 10.81 12.94 -7.92
CA ASP A 71 11.72 13.45 -8.96
C ASP A 71 12.40 14.78 -8.63
N VAL A 72 12.11 15.38 -7.46
CA VAL A 72 12.72 16.64 -7.04
C VAL A 72 13.82 16.45 -6.01
N LYS A 73 14.90 17.25 -6.14
CA LYS A 73 16.05 17.22 -5.24
C LYS A 73 15.76 17.84 -3.88
N GLU A 74 14.84 18.79 -3.81
CA GLU A 74 14.44 19.49 -2.60
C GLU A 74 12.93 19.72 -2.63
N TYR A 75 12.27 19.73 -1.46
CA TYR A 75 10.86 20.08 -1.38
C TYR A 75 10.63 21.56 -1.69
N PRO A 76 9.48 21.93 -2.28
CA PRO A 76 9.10 23.33 -2.42
C PRO A 76 9.12 24.06 -1.07
N LYS A 77 9.67 25.27 -1.02
CA LYS A 77 9.81 26.06 0.21
C LYS A 77 8.47 26.40 0.88
N ASN A 78 7.40 26.45 0.10
CA ASN A 78 6.03 26.72 0.53
C ASN A 78 5.23 25.44 0.81
N LEU A 79 5.84 24.25 0.73
CA LEU A 79 5.16 23.00 1.03
C LEU A 79 4.81 22.93 2.52
N THR A 80 3.51 22.80 2.82
CA THR A 80 3.01 22.64 4.18
C THR A 80 2.56 21.20 4.43
N LEU A 81 2.65 20.75 5.69
CA LEU A 81 2.17 19.42 6.06
C LEU A 81 0.64 19.29 6.06
N ASP A 82 -0.10 20.39 6.00
CA ASP A 82 -1.56 20.38 5.97
C ASP A 82 -2.10 19.74 4.70
N GLU A 83 -1.49 20.05 3.55
CA GLU A 83 -1.88 19.42 2.27
C GLU A 83 -1.57 17.92 2.27
N ILE A 84 -0.39 17.56 2.79
CA ILE A 84 0.04 16.16 2.95
C ILE A 84 -0.93 15.41 3.87
N HIS A 85 -1.33 16.03 4.98
CA HIS A 85 -2.27 15.46 5.93
C HIS A 85 -3.66 15.22 5.30
N LYS A 86 -4.18 16.19 4.55
CA LYS A 86 -5.47 16.06 3.86
C LYS A 86 -5.44 14.89 2.88
N ARG A 87 -4.41 14.81 2.03
CA ARG A 87 -4.25 13.70 1.06
C ARG A 87 -4.08 12.35 1.76
N ALA A 88 -3.24 12.29 2.80
CA ALA A 88 -3.03 11.07 3.58
C ALA A 88 -4.32 10.60 4.26
N SER A 89 -5.11 11.51 4.83
CA SER A 89 -6.36 11.20 5.55
C SER A 89 -7.46 10.64 4.64
N VAL A 90 -7.43 10.99 3.35
CA VAL A 90 -8.34 10.41 2.36
C VAL A 90 -7.98 8.95 2.10
N ARG A 91 -6.69 8.60 2.05
CA ARG A 91 -6.21 7.28 1.60
C ARG A 91 -5.95 6.29 2.74
N PHE A 92 -5.48 6.75 3.89
CA PHE A 92 -4.99 5.90 4.96
C PHE A 92 -5.77 6.11 6.26
N GLU A 93 -5.85 5.06 7.06
CA GLU A 93 -6.27 5.14 8.45
C GLU A 93 -5.01 5.26 9.32
N TYR A 94 -4.89 6.37 10.06
CA TYR A 94 -3.81 6.54 11.02
C TYR A 94 -4.28 7.39 12.20
N LEU A 95 -3.77 7.09 13.38
CA LEU A 95 -4.02 7.86 14.59
C LEU A 95 -3.01 9.02 14.70
N ASN A 96 -3.49 10.21 15.04
CA ASN A 96 -2.66 11.35 15.46
C ASN A 96 -2.13 11.13 16.89
N ARG A 97 -1.29 10.11 17.12
CA ARG A 97 -0.54 10.03 18.38
C ARG A 97 0.67 10.96 18.31
N ASP A 98 0.71 11.91 19.26
CA ASP A 98 1.64 13.03 19.47
C ASP A 98 2.35 13.60 18.22
N SER A 99 1.92 14.79 17.82
CA SER A 99 2.45 15.61 16.73
C SER A 99 3.82 16.23 16.99
N ARG A 100 4.51 15.90 18.09
CA ARG A 100 5.55 16.74 18.69
C ARG A 100 6.97 16.64 18.09
N SER A 101 7.18 15.97 16.95
CA SER A 101 8.57 15.80 16.46
C SER A 101 8.79 15.87 14.95
N LEU A 102 7.76 16.11 14.14
CA LEU A 102 7.87 16.12 12.68
C LEU A 102 7.02 17.27 12.14
N GLU A 103 7.65 18.43 11.98
CA GLU A 103 7.04 19.71 11.59
C GLU A 103 7.25 20.02 10.10
N THR A 104 8.24 19.41 9.48
CA THR A 104 8.62 19.66 8.09
C THR A 104 8.58 18.39 7.22
N PRO A 105 8.36 18.54 5.89
CA PRO A 105 8.49 17.42 4.94
C PRO A 105 9.85 16.70 5.04
N SER A 106 10.94 17.45 5.21
CA SER A 106 12.30 16.91 5.31
C SER A 106 12.54 16.09 6.58
N GLU A 107 11.91 16.43 7.70
CA GLU A 107 11.99 15.62 8.91
C GLU A 107 11.28 14.26 8.76
N ILE A 108 10.19 14.24 7.99
CA ILE A 108 9.40 13.04 7.73
C ILE A 108 10.13 12.13 6.74
N HIS A 109 10.53 12.72 5.61
CA HIS A 109 11.02 12.04 4.42
C HIS A 109 12.15 12.87 3.77
N PRO A 110 13.38 12.87 4.31
CA PRO A 110 14.47 13.68 3.77
C PRO A 110 14.87 13.22 2.36
N LYS A 111 15.16 14.17 1.46
CA LYS A 111 15.63 13.88 0.09
C LYS A 111 17.05 13.32 0.04
N ASN A 112 17.86 13.57 1.07
CA ASN A 112 19.14 12.90 1.29
C ASN A 112 19.16 12.34 2.72
N PRO A 113 18.67 11.12 2.94
CA PRO A 113 18.61 10.53 4.28
C PRO A 113 19.97 10.31 4.94
N CYS A 114 21.00 9.96 4.16
CA CYS A 114 22.34 9.71 4.68
C CYS A 114 22.92 10.98 5.32
N LEU A 115 22.83 12.10 4.60
CA LEU A 115 23.27 13.41 5.09
C LEU A 115 22.39 13.90 6.24
N TYR A 116 21.06 13.76 6.11
CA TYR A 116 20.12 14.24 7.13
C TYR A 116 20.33 13.59 8.49
N TYR A 117 20.71 12.31 8.51
CA TYR A 117 20.91 11.55 9.75
C TYR A 117 22.38 11.27 10.09
N GLU A 118 23.34 12.00 9.50
CA GLU A 118 24.78 11.78 9.69
C GLU A 118 25.15 11.69 11.18
N ASP A 119 24.64 12.60 12.00
CA ASP A 119 24.89 12.65 13.45
C ASP A 119 23.78 11.97 14.28
N ASN A 120 22.82 11.29 13.66
CA ASN A 120 21.64 10.73 14.33
C ASN A 120 21.31 9.31 13.88
N GLY A 121 22.18 8.36 14.25
CA GLY A 121 22.00 6.94 13.92
C GLY A 121 20.69 6.33 14.42
N ASN A 122 20.18 6.75 15.58
CA ASN A 122 18.89 6.27 16.09
C ASN A 122 17.71 6.76 15.22
N GLY A 123 17.76 8.02 14.79
CA GLY A 123 16.80 8.58 13.84
C GLY A 123 16.85 7.85 12.49
N LYS A 124 18.06 7.58 12.00
CA LYS A 124 18.30 6.82 10.78
C LYS A 124 17.68 5.43 10.84
N ALA A 125 17.94 4.68 11.92
CA ALA A 125 17.41 3.33 12.08
C ALA A 125 15.86 3.30 12.06
N ARG A 126 15.21 4.25 12.75
CA ARG A 126 13.74 4.37 12.76
C ARG A 126 13.20 4.74 11.38
N TYR A 127 13.88 5.63 10.66
CA TYR A 127 13.51 6.00 9.31
C TYR A 127 13.68 4.83 8.34
N ARG A 128 14.82 4.12 8.39
CA ARG A 128 15.07 2.91 7.60
C ARG A 128 13.96 1.88 7.78
N THR A 129 13.57 1.57 9.02
CA THR A 129 12.44 0.65 9.28
C THR A 129 11.14 1.14 8.67
N ALA A 130 10.88 2.46 8.68
CA ALA A 130 9.69 3.02 8.04
C ALA A 130 9.72 2.82 6.51
N ILE A 131 10.87 3.05 5.87
CA ILE A 131 11.07 2.85 4.43
C ILE A 131 10.99 1.37 4.05
N GLU A 132 11.63 0.48 4.80
CA GLU A 132 11.62 -0.97 4.57
C GLU A 132 10.19 -1.53 4.56
N LEU A 133 9.36 -1.14 5.54
CA LEU A 133 7.96 -1.57 5.61
C LEU A 133 7.12 -1.10 4.41
N LEU A 134 7.43 0.09 3.87
CA LEU A 134 6.76 0.64 2.70
C LEU A 134 7.25 -0.03 1.41
N ALA A 135 8.57 -0.16 1.23
CA ALA A 135 9.20 -0.77 0.07
C ALA A 135 8.74 -2.23 -0.15
N ASN A 136 8.64 -3.00 0.94
CA ASN A 136 8.20 -4.39 0.92
C ASN A 136 6.71 -4.58 0.59
N ASN A 137 5.90 -3.52 0.61
CA ASN A 137 4.46 -3.57 0.36
C ASN A 137 4.02 -2.43 -0.58
N THR A 138 4.84 -2.16 -1.59
CA THR A 138 4.69 -0.99 -2.48
C THR A 138 3.32 -0.92 -3.15
N SER A 139 2.89 -2.01 -3.79
CA SER A 139 1.58 -2.12 -4.46
C SER A 139 0.37 -1.91 -3.56
N ARG A 140 0.54 -2.01 -2.23
CA ARG A 140 -0.53 -1.78 -1.25
C ARG A 140 -0.70 -0.30 -0.90
N TYR A 141 0.38 0.48 -0.96
CA TYR A 141 0.40 1.83 -0.42
C TYR A 141 0.56 2.90 -1.49
N PHE A 142 1.21 2.59 -2.60
CA PHE A 142 1.49 3.55 -3.67
C PHE A 142 0.52 3.36 -4.83
N GLU A 143 0.14 4.47 -5.46
CA GLU A 143 -0.67 4.53 -6.68
C GLU A 143 0.18 4.87 -7.91
N LYS A 144 1.42 5.35 -7.72
CA LYS A 144 2.34 5.72 -8.80
C LYS A 144 3.51 4.75 -8.90
N PRO A 145 3.69 4.05 -10.02
CA PRO A 145 4.81 3.13 -10.23
C PRO A 145 6.19 3.77 -10.04
N GLU A 146 6.36 5.03 -10.42
CA GLU A 146 7.63 5.75 -10.28
C GLU A 146 8.01 5.95 -8.81
N ALA A 147 7.03 6.23 -7.95
CA ALA A 147 7.23 6.35 -6.52
C ALA A 147 7.55 4.98 -5.87
N GLU A 148 6.99 3.89 -6.39
CA GLU A 148 7.33 2.53 -5.94
C GLU A 148 8.78 2.17 -6.27
N ILE A 149 9.26 2.55 -7.44
CA ILE A 149 10.66 2.35 -7.84
C ILE A 149 11.57 3.21 -6.96
N SER A 150 11.21 4.49 -6.80
CA SER A 150 12.01 5.45 -6.04
C SER A 150 12.13 5.06 -4.56
N ILE A 151 11.04 4.63 -3.89
CA ILE A 151 11.10 4.23 -2.48
C ILE A 151 12.00 3.00 -2.25
N LYS A 152 12.10 2.09 -3.24
CA LYS A 152 13.02 0.95 -3.21
C LYS A 152 14.48 1.41 -3.39
N ALA A 153 14.74 2.32 -4.32
CA ALA A 153 16.07 2.92 -4.48
C ALA A 153 16.52 3.64 -3.20
N ILE A 154 15.62 4.40 -2.56
CA ILE A 154 15.90 5.05 -1.27
C ILE A 154 16.27 4.02 -0.19
N LEU A 155 15.60 2.85 -0.14
CA LEU A 155 15.95 1.79 0.80
C LEU A 155 17.38 1.27 0.55
N GLU A 156 17.72 1.02 -0.71
CA GLU A 156 19.06 0.56 -1.11
C GLU A 156 20.14 1.58 -0.71
N GLU A 157 19.92 2.86 -0.99
CA GLU A 157 20.84 3.93 -0.60
C GLU A 157 21.04 4.00 0.93
N ILE A 158 19.95 3.95 1.71
CA ILE A 158 20.01 3.99 3.18
C ILE A 158 20.67 2.74 3.77
N MET A 159 20.72 1.63 3.04
CA MET A 159 21.44 0.44 3.49
C MET A 159 22.95 0.52 3.25
N LEU A 160 23.39 1.33 2.28
CA LEU A 160 24.80 1.51 1.90
C LEU A 160 25.51 2.61 2.68
N CYS A 161 24.74 3.48 3.33
CA CYS A 161 25.22 4.41 4.34
C CYS A 161 24.71 3.96 5.71
#